data_AF-A0A1Y2PD47-F1
#
_entry.id   AF-A0A1Y2PD47-F1
#
_cell.length_a   1.000
_cell.length_b   1.000
_cell.length_c   1.000
_cell.angle_alpha   90.00
_cell.angle_beta   90.00
_cell.angle_gamma   90.00
#
_symmetry.space_group_name_H-M   'P 1'
#
loop_
_entity.id
_entity.type
_entity.pdbx_description
1 polymer ?
#
loop_
_entity_poly.entity_id
_entity_poly.type
_entity_poly.pdbx_seq_one_letter_code
_entity_poly.pdbx_strand_id
1 'polypeptide(L)'
;TSTDVTTDELIIGVDTDGDGIPDSVDVDDDNDGIPDEEEGDGSTDTDGDGIPDSLDLDSDNDGILDVDEGGNGDLDTNGDGVIDSNDTGYTDTNGDGQADDSVDSDEEPDTDGDGIPDYQDLDSDNDGINDVIEGGNGDLDTNNDGVIDSDDTNGADSDGDGISDSVDADDSNFGEGDGGDDDPVDTDGDGVPDNQDLDSDDDGVNDVEEGGNEDLDGDGLVDDPNVDTDGDGIPDSEDGLDGFGDDNDPDFDSDPTDPFDGGNGPVDDSGTDSDGDGIADSVDGLVGFGDAVDLNTCVVVFNEFSPNNGDDINNYLHIDCIERFPENTLEIFNRWGNTVFKIKGYNNKDRIFEGISNGRATIDAADELPVGTYFYVLDLGNGTAPRKGWIYINR
;
A
#
# COMPACT_ATOMS: atom_id res chain seq x y z
N THR A 1 17.35 -15.14 -70.42
CA THR A 1 17.74 -14.98 -69.01
C THR A 1 17.23 -13.65 -68.55
N SER A 2 15.94 -13.61 -68.19
CA SER A 2 15.36 -12.54 -67.41
C SER A 2 15.10 -13.20 -66.07
N THR A 3 15.97 -12.94 -65.10
CA THR A 3 15.77 -13.37 -63.73
C THR A 3 14.65 -12.51 -63.17
N ASP A 4 13.50 -13.14 -62.95
CA ASP A 4 12.48 -12.66 -62.03
C ASP A 4 13.18 -12.55 -60.67
N VAL A 5 13.33 -11.33 -60.19
CA VAL A 5 13.60 -11.05 -58.79
C VAL A 5 12.23 -10.71 -58.24
N THR A 6 11.56 -11.70 -57.67
CA THR A 6 10.45 -11.47 -56.75
C THR A 6 11.08 -10.77 -55.55
N THR A 7 10.78 -9.48 -55.40
CA THR A 7 10.83 -8.86 -54.09
C THR A 7 9.79 -9.60 -53.27
N ASP A 8 10.23 -10.48 -52.37
CA ASP A 8 9.47 -10.71 -51.14
C ASP A 8 9.28 -9.32 -50.54
N GLU A 9 8.06 -8.80 -50.63
CA GLU A 9 7.62 -7.81 -49.66
C GLU A 9 7.60 -8.61 -48.35
N LEU A 10 8.60 -8.36 -47.51
CA LEU A 10 8.54 -8.69 -46.10
C LEU A 10 7.28 -7.99 -45.61
N ILE A 11 6.23 -8.76 -45.34
CA ILE A 11 5.15 -8.26 -44.47
C ILE A 11 5.87 -8.18 -43.12
N ILE A 12 6.33 -6.98 -42.78
CA ILE A 12 6.59 -6.65 -41.38
C ILE A 12 5.17 -6.64 -40.79
N GLY A 13 4.94 -7.45 -39.76
CA GLY A 13 3.66 -7.43 -39.04
C GLY A 13 3.45 -6.07 -38.38
N VAL A 14 2.35 -5.94 -37.65
CA VAL A 14 2.36 -5.02 -36.51
C VAL A 14 3.29 -5.68 -35.45
N ASP A 15 3.85 -4.83 -34.60
CA ASP A 15 5.00 -5.05 -33.70
C ASP A 15 4.81 -3.89 -32.70
N THR A 16 3.93 -4.14 -31.72
CA THR A 16 3.32 -3.13 -30.82
C THR A 16 4.38 -2.57 -29.87
N ASP A 17 5.00 -3.43 -29.07
CA ASP A 17 6.13 -3.13 -28.18
C ASP A 17 7.44 -2.65 -28.89
N GLY A 18 7.59 -2.94 -30.18
CA GLY A 18 8.77 -2.59 -30.96
C GLY A 18 10.01 -3.46 -30.69
N ASP A 19 9.88 -4.65 -30.07
CA ASP A 19 11.00 -5.54 -29.75
C ASP A 19 11.61 -6.21 -31.00
N GLY A 20 10.86 -6.20 -32.12
CA GLY A 20 11.22 -6.76 -33.41
C GLY A 20 10.72 -8.18 -33.70
N ILE A 21 9.89 -8.72 -32.82
CA ILE A 21 9.00 -9.86 -32.99
C ILE A 21 7.62 -9.28 -33.38
N PRO A 22 6.95 -9.82 -34.42
CA PRO A 22 5.65 -9.27 -34.81
C PRO A 22 4.51 -9.95 -34.08
N ASP A 23 3.53 -9.19 -33.58
CA ASP A 23 2.39 -9.59 -32.71
C ASP A 23 1.85 -11.00 -33.02
N SER A 24 1.62 -11.26 -34.31
CA SER A 24 1.15 -12.56 -34.80
C SER A 24 1.95 -13.82 -34.40
N VAL A 25 3.14 -13.66 -33.84
CA VAL A 25 4.01 -14.71 -33.34
C VAL A 25 4.69 -14.34 -32.02
N ASP A 26 4.37 -13.18 -31.45
CA ASP A 26 4.79 -12.85 -30.09
C ASP A 26 4.05 -13.72 -29.09
N VAL A 27 4.48 -13.62 -27.84
CA VAL A 27 3.83 -14.31 -26.71
C VAL A 27 3.30 -13.34 -25.65
N ASP A 28 3.57 -12.06 -25.86
CA ASP A 28 3.44 -10.91 -24.98
C ASP A 28 3.65 -9.70 -25.92
N ASP A 29 2.56 -9.23 -26.53
CA ASP A 29 2.57 -8.32 -27.68
C ASP A 29 2.92 -6.86 -27.31
N ASP A 30 2.67 -6.44 -26.06
CA ASP A 30 2.95 -5.12 -25.47
C ASP A 30 4.12 -5.12 -24.46
N ASN A 31 4.58 -6.30 -23.99
CA ASN A 31 5.69 -6.48 -23.04
C ASN A 31 5.42 -5.86 -21.65
N ASP A 32 4.17 -5.79 -21.21
CA ASP A 32 3.83 -5.42 -19.84
C ASP A 32 4.22 -6.53 -18.82
N GLY A 33 4.52 -7.74 -19.30
CA GLY A 33 4.91 -8.90 -18.51
C GLY A 33 3.83 -9.96 -18.37
N ILE A 34 2.60 -9.68 -18.79
CA ILE A 34 1.46 -10.59 -18.84
C ILE A 34 1.44 -11.23 -20.25
N PRO A 35 1.40 -12.57 -20.38
CA PRO A 35 1.38 -13.19 -21.72
C PRO A 35 -0.01 -13.11 -22.38
N ASP A 36 -0.07 -12.94 -23.71
CA ASP A 36 -1.34 -12.86 -24.47
C ASP A 36 -2.32 -14.03 -24.18
N GLU A 37 -1.83 -15.21 -23.76
CA GLU A 37 -2.70 -16.35 -23.42
C GLU A 37 -3.59 -16.06 -22.19
N GLU A 38 -3.09 -15.30 -21.23
CA GLU A 38 -3.80 -14.95 -19.99
C GLU A 38 -4.73 -13.75 -20.21
N GLU A 39 -4.37 -12.80 -21.07
CA GLU A 39 -5.19 -11.63 -21.46
C GLU A 39 -6.24 -11.95 -22.54
N GLY A 40 -6.27 -13.19 -23.03
CA GLY A 40 -7.33 -13.70 -23.90
C GLY A 40 -7.06 -13.65 -25.41
N ASP A 41 -5.80 -13.57 -25.84
CA ASP A 41 -5.28 -13.81 -27.20
C ASP A 41 -5.96 -12.88 -28.23
N GLY A 42 -5.99 -11.58 -27.89
CA GLY A 42 -6.58 -10.48 -28.65
C GLY A 42 -8.11 -10.55 -28.80
N SER A 43 -8.80 -11.14 -27.82
CA SER A 43 -10.26 -11.29 -27.83
C SER A 43 -11.00 -10.69 -26.64
N THR A 44 -10.27 -10.38 -25.58
CA THR A 44 -10.67 -9.48 -24.48
C THR A 44 -10.34 -8.04 -24.90
N ASP A 45 -11.05 -7.10 -24.29
CA ASP A 45 -11.13 -5.66 -24.57
C ASP A 45 -11.95 -5.16 -23.37
N THR A 46 -11.27 -5.06 -22.22
CA THR A 46 -11.87 -4.97 -20.88
C THR A 46 -12.61 -3.66 -20.71
N ASP A 47 -11.96 -2.53 -20.94
CA ASP A 47 -12.54 -1.18 -20.93
C ASP A 47 -13.46 -0.86 -22.14
N GLY A 48 -13.32 -1.60 -23.25
CA GLY A 48 -14.10 -1.42 -24.47
C GLY A 48 -13.65 -0.26 -25.38
N ASP A 49 -12.44 0.26 -25.25
CA ASP A 49 -11.90 1.34 -26.07
C ASP A 49 -11.58 0.88 -27.53
N GLY A 50 -11.44 -0.43 -27.72
CA GLY A 50 -11.17 -1.12 -28.97
C GLY A 50 -9.70 -1.46 -29.24
N ILE A 51 -8.82 -1.29 -28.26
CA ILE A 51 -7.52 -1.92 -28.08
C ILE A 51 -7.78 -3.21 -27.27
N PRO A 52 -7.42 -4.40 -27.78
CA PRO A 52 -7.50 -5.62 -26.98
C PRO A 52 -6.46 -5.57 -25.86
N ASP A 53 -6.80 -6.09 -24.67
CA ASP A 53 -5.92 -6.18 -23.48
C ASP A 53 -4.47 -6.53 -23.82
N SER A 54 -4.26 -7.59 -24.62
CA SER A 54 -2.92 -8.00 -25.12
C SER A 54 -2.24 -7.05 -26.12
N LEU A 55 -2.63 -5.79 -26.19
CA LEU A 55 -1.99 -4.71 -26.94
C LEU A 55 -2.12 -3.38 -26.17
N ASP A 56 -2.66 -3.43 -24.97
CA ASP A 56 -3.01 -2.36 -24.07
C ASP A 56 -1.97 -2.32 -22.93
N LEU A 57 -1.79 -1.19 -22.27
CA LEU A 57 -0.88 -1.08 -21.12
C LEU A 57 -1.64 -0.79 -19.81
N ASP A 58 -2.95 -0.57 -19.91
CA ASP A 58 -3.88 -0.20 -18.83
C ASP A 58 -5.26 -0.73 -19.25
N SER A 59 -5.45 -2.04 -19.11
CA SER A 59 -6.51 -2.84 -19.75
C SER A 59 -7.93 -2.47 -19.32
N ASP A 60 -8.10 -1.99 -18.09
CA ASP A 60 -9.37 -1.46 -17.58
C ASP A 60 -9.41 0.08 -17.53
N ASN A 61 -8.28 0.74 -17.83
CA ASN A 61 -8.15 2.17 -18.06
C ASN A 61 -8.39 3.01 -16.80
N ASP A 62 -8.08 2.49 -15.62
CA ASP A 62 -8.20 3.20 -14.35
C ASP A 62 -6.97 4.09 -14.03
N GLY A 63 -5.92 4.00 -14.86
CA GLY A 63 -4.70 4.79 -14.73
C GLY A 63 -3.62 4.18 -13.84
N ILE A 64 -3.77 2.94 -13.40
CA ILE A 64 -2.71 2.05 -12.93
C ILE A 64 -2.31 1.15 -14.12
N LEU A 65 -1.03 0.78 -14.24
CA LEU A 65 -0.56 0.02 -15.41
C LEU A 65 -0.64 -1.48 -15.16
N ASP A 66 -0.95 -2.24 -16.20
CA ASP A 66 -1.03 -3.72 -16.18
C ASP A 66 0.28 -4.34 -15.68
N VAL A 67 1.43 -3.72 -15.98
CA VAL A 67 2.74 -4.17 -15.46
C VAL A 67 2.79 -4.16 -13.93
N ASP A 68 2.18 -3.18 -13.28
CA ASP A 68 2.15 -3.04 -11.82
C ASP A 68 1.13 -4.00 -11.20
N GLU A 69 -0.07 -4.09 -11.77
CA GLU A 69 -1.19 -4.89 -11.27
C GLU A 69 -1.03 -6.38 -11.55
N GLY A 70 -0.41 -6.72 -12.68
CA GLY A 70 0.12 -8.05 -12.98
C GLY A 70 1.28 -8.48 -12.06
N GLY A 71 1.71 -7.61 -11.14
CA GLY A 71 2.74 -7.90 -10.13
C GLY A 71 4.16 -7.89 -10.69
N ASN A 72 4.36 -7.31 -11.87
CA ASN A 72 5.64 -7.23 -12.58
C ASN A 72 6.31 -5.84 -12.51
N GLY A 73 5.71 -4.84 -11.84
CA GLY A 73 6.23 -3.48 -11.70
C GLY A 73 7.68 -3.36 -11.25
N ASP A 74 8.10 -4.26 -10.34
CA ASP A 74 9.48 -4.38 -9.86
C ASP A 74 10.52 -4.65 -10.99
N LEU A 75 10.06 -5.13 -12.16
CA LEU A 75 10.84 -5.43 -13.36
C LEU A 75 10.88 -4.25 -14.34
N ASP A 76 9.84 -3.43 -14.42
CA ASP A 76 9.85 -2.13 -15.13
C ASP A 76 10.52 -1.07 -14.25
N THR A 77 11.85 -1.10 -14.28
CA THR A 77 12.67 -0.18 -13.49
C THR A 77 12.75 1.23 -14.05
N ASN A 78 12.13 1.48 -15.20
CA ASN A 78 12.06 2.80 -15.79
C ASN A 78 10.66 3.39 -15.88
N GLY A 79 9.62 2.70 -15.43
CA GLY A 79 8.24 3.17 -15.43
C GLY A 79 7.89 3.70 -16.81
N ASP A 80 7.91 2.82 -17.81
CA ASP A 80 7.31 3.15 -19.10
C ASP A 80 6.22 2.16 -19.52
N GLY A 81 5.77 1.30 -18.59
CA GLY A 81 4.76 0.27 -18.82
C GLY A 81 5.31 -0.98 -19.49
N VAL A 82 6.58 -0.98 -19.92
CA VAL A 82 7.13 -2.01 -20.81
C VAL A 82 8.42 -2.60 -20.25
N ILE A 83 8.44 -3.90 -20.02
CA ILE A 83 9.60 -4.63 -19.50
C ILE A 83 10.58 -4.96 -20.63
N ASP A 84 11.57 -4.10 -20.85
CA ASP A 84 12.46 -4.21 -22.01
C ASP A 84 13.97 -4.06 -21.72
N SER A 85 14.76 -3.93 -22.78
CA SER A 85 16.23 -3.80 -22.67
C SER A 85 16.73 -2.50 -22.01
N ASN A 86 15.84 -1.54 -21.76
CA ASN A 86 16.07 -0.32 -21.02
C ASN A 86 16.04 -0.57 -19.51
N ASP A 87 15.45 -1.68 -19.06
CA ASP A 87 15.37 -2.06 -17.67
C ASP A 87 16.62 -2.64 -17.04
N THR A 88 16.77 -2.30 -15.76
CA THR A 88 17.87 -2.74 -14.91
C THR A 88 17.60 -4.13 -14.36
N GLY A 89 17.79 -5.13 -15.20
CA GLY A 89 17.56 -6.51 -14.74
C GLY A 89 17.21 -7.41 -15.90
N TYR A 90 16.57 -6.83 -16.92
CA TYR A 90 16.03 -7.50 -18.07
C TYR A 90 16.93 -8.59 -18.65
N THR A 91 16.31 -9.75 -18.81
CA THR A 91 16.87 -10.88 -19.54
C THR A 91 15.78 -11.59 -20.31
N ASP A 92 15.99 -11.73 -21.61
CA ASP A 92 15.30 -12.70 -22.46
C ASP A 92 16.33 -13.69 -23.03
N THR A 93 16.35 -14.92 -22.50
CA THR A 93 17.32 -15.94 -22.89
C THR A 93 16.81 -16.78 -24.09
N ASN A 94 15.50 -16.87 -24.28
CA ASN A 94 14.81 -17.70 -25.28
C ASN A 94 14.69 -16.97 -26.61
N GLY A 95 14.66 -15.64 -26.61
CA GLY A 95 14.46 -14.81 -27.80
C GLY A 95 13.01 -14.80 -28.24
N ASP A 96 12.05 -14.78 -27.31
CA ASP A 96 10.61 -14.84 -27.58
C ASP A 96 9.82 -13.61 -27.16
N GLY A 97 10.47 -12.49 -26.79
CA GLY A 97 9.82 -11.20 -26.54
C GLY A 97 9.78 -10.91 -25.05
N GLN A 98 8.95 -11.70 -24.37
CA GLN A 98 8.76 -11.68 -22.92
C GLN A 98 10.04 -11.84 -22.07
N ALA A 99 10.07 -11.13 -20.94
CA ALA A 99 11.16 -11.21 -19.98
C ALA A 99 11.19 -12.57 -19.24
N ASP A 100 12.38 -13.19 -19.12
CA ASP A 100 12.56 -14.49 -18.42
C ASP A 100 12.04 -14.47 -16.96
N ASP A 101 12.05 -13.29 -16.33
CA ASP A 101 11.70 -13.10 -14.92
C ASP A 101 10.22 -12.66 -14.73
N SER A 102 9.50 -12.24 -15.79
CA SER A 102 8.05 -11.94 -15.76
C SER A 102 7.18 -13.17 -16.00
N VAL A 103 7.75 -14.24 -16.60
CA VAL A 103 7.01 -15.49 -16.80
C VAL A 103 6.59 -16.10 -15.47
N ASP A 104 5.35 -15.86 -15.05
CA ASP A 104 4.81 -16.50 -13.87
C ASP A 104 4.41 -17.97 -14.16
N SER A 105 4.55 -18.80 -13.14
CA SER A 105 3.99 -20.15 -13.09
C SER A 105 2.80 -20.28 -12.15
N ASP A 106 2.50 -19.21 -11.41
CA ASP A 106 1.32 -19.02 -10.58
C ASP A 106 0.20 -18.32 -11.41
N GLU A 107 -0.96 -18.07 -10.81
CA GLU A 107 -2.08 -17.35 -11.47
C GLU A 107 -1.81 -15.85 -11.27
N GLU A 108 -2.20 -15.01 -12.24
CA GLU A 108 -2.10 -13.53 -12.12
C GLU A 108 -2.75 -13.03 -10.82
N PRO A 109 -2.32 -11.87 -10.29
CA PRO A 109 -2.95 -11.24 -9.13
C PRO A 109 -4.48 -11.13 -9.28
N ASP A 110 -5.16 -11.37 -8.17
CA ASP A 110 -6.62 -11.48 -7.99
C ASP A 110 -6.83 -11.26 -6.48
N THR A 111 -6.84 -9.99 -6.10
CA THR A 111 -6.65 -9.52 -4.73
C THR A 111 -7.86 -9.88 -3.86
N ASP A 112 -9.07 -9.68 -4.36
CA ASP A 112 -10.31 -10.04 -3.67
C ASP A 112 -10.70 -11.54 -3.84
N GLY A 113 -10.15 -12.22 -4.85
CA GLY A 113 -10.39 -13.63 -5.13
C GLY A 113 -11.72 -13.94 -5.84
N ASP A 114 -12.32 -12.97 -6.55
CA ASP A 114 -13.56 -13.14 -7.29
C ASP A 114 -13.36 -13.86 -8.64
N GLY A 115 -12.13 -13.83 -9.15
CA GLY A 115 -11.66 -14.47 -10.37
C GLY A 115 -11.61 -13.58 -11.62
N ILE A 116 -11.73 -12.27 -11.46
CA ILE A 116 -11.22 -11.23 -12.35
C ILE A 116 -9.80 -10.89 -11.85
N PRO A 117 -8.77 -10.90 -12.71
CA PRO A 117 -7.44 -10.45 -12.31
C PRO A 117 -7.39 -8.94 -12.08
N ASP A 118 -6.50 -8.48 -11.20
CA ASP A 118 -6.40 -7.07 -10.79
C ASP A 118 -6.30 -6.11 -11.99
N TYR A 119 -5.44 -6.38 -12.99
CA TYR A 119 -5.31 -5.57 -14.23
C TYR A 119 -6.56 -5.54 -15.14
N GLN A 120 -7.65 -6.20 -14.75
CA GLN A 120 -8.94 -6.18 -15.45
C GLN A 120 -10.10 -5.81 -14.51
N ASP A 121 -9.78 -5.40 -13.28
CA ASP A 121 -10.72 -5.17 -12.20
C ASP A 121 -10.64 -3.73 -11.72
N LEU A 122 -11.78 -3.05 -11.77
CA LEU A 122 -11.89 -1.64 -11.43
C LEU A 122 -11.99 -1.38 -9.91
N ASP A 123 -12.05 -2.44 -9.11
CA ASP A 123 -12.09 -2.42 -7.66
C ASP A 123 -11.38 -3.69 -7.16
N SER A 124 -10.05 -3.70 -7.31
CA SER A 124 -9.18 -4.88 -7.16
C SER A 124 -9.32 -5.57 -5.80
N ASP A 125 -9.61 -4.82 -4.75
CA ASP A 125 -9.80 -5.35 -3.41
C ASP A 125 -11.26 -5.42 -2.94
N ASN A 126 -12.20 -4.94 -3.76
CA ASN A 126 -13.65 -5.03 -3.58
C ASN A 126 -14.13 -4.39 -2.29
N ASP A 127 -13.53 -3.26 -1.94
CA ASP A 127 -13.92 -2.42 -0.81
C ASP A 127 -15.02 -1.38 -1.20
N GLY A 128 -15.27 -1.23 -2.49
CA GLY A 128 -16.28 -0.34 -3.05
C GLY A 128 -15.81 1.10 -3.25
N ILE A 129 -14.51 1.36 -3.15
CA ILE A 129 -13.78 2.47 -3.78
C ILE A 129 -13.21 1.91 -5.10
N ASN A 130 -12.97 2.79 -6.07
CA ASN A 130 -12.50 2.36 -7.39
C ASN A 130 -10.99 2.62 -7.47
N ASP A 131 -10.27 1.73 -8.13
CA ASP A 131 -8.82 1.79 -8.30
C ASP A 131 -8.36 3.14 -8.91
N VAL A 132 -9.16 3.75 -9.80
CA VAL A 132 -8.87 5.12 -10.32
C VAL A 132 -8.77 6.15 -9.20
N ILE A 133 -9.55 6.01 -8.12
CA ILE A 133 -9.57 6.91 -6.98
C ILE A 133 -8.36 6.64 -6.08
N GLU A 134 -8.07 5.37 -5.82
CA GLU A 134 -7.04 4.90 -4.90
C GLU A 134 -5.64 5.08 -5.49
N GLY A 135 -5.48 4.84 -6.79
CA GLY A 135 -4.34 5.24 -7.60
C GLY A 135 -4.13 6.77 -7.67
N GLY A 136 -5.04 7.56 -7.08
CA GLY A 136 -4.92 9.02 -6.98
C GLY A 136 -5.34 9.77 -8.25
N ASN A 137 -5.99 9.07 -9.18
CA ASN A 137 -6.42 9.58 -10.49
C ASN A 137 -7.90 10.00 -10.54
N GLY A 138 -8.68 9.85 -9.47
CA GLY A 138 -10.13 10.13 -9.45
C GLY A 138 -10.54 11.57 -9.79
N ASP A 139 -9.63 12.54 -9.80
CA ASP A 139 -9.87 13.90 -10.31
C ASP A 139 -9.90 13.98 -11.86
N LEU A 140 -9.40 12.94 -12.54
CA LEU A 140 -9.27 12.78 -13.99
C LEU A 140 -10.46 12.05 -14.59
N ASP A 141 -11.02 11.08 -13.86
CA ASP A 141 -12.34 10.52 -14.11
C ASP A 141 -13.42 11.57 -13.75
N THR A 142 -13.99 12.21 -14.77
CA THR A 142 -14.93 13.33 -14.64
C THR A 142 -16.40 12.97 -14.86
N ASN A 143 -16.67 11.77 -15.38
CA ASN A 143 -17.99 11.17 -15.48
C ASN A 143 -18.24 10.16 -14.35
N ASN A 144 -17.19 9.83 -13.58
CA ASN A 144 -17.14 8.95 -12.44
C ASN A 144 -17.52 7.50 -12.81
N ASP A 145 -17.09 6.99 -13.97
CA ASP A 145 -17.37 5.61 -14.40
C ASP A 145 -16.24 4.61 -14.15
N GLY A 146 -15.21 5.01 -13.41
CA GLY A 146 -14.09 4.16 -13.04
C GLY A 146 -13.00 4.09 -14.10
N VAL A 147 -13.24 4.65 -15.30
CA VAL A 147 -12.31 4.58 -16.42
C VAL A 147 -11.93 5.97 -16.92
N ILE A 148 -10.66 6.18 -17.27
CA ILE A 148 -10.13 7.46 -17.74
C ILE A 148 -10.18 7.51 -19.27
N ASP A 149 -11.37 7.75 -19.83
CA ASP A 149 -11.57 7.58 -21.27
C ASP A 149 -11.89 8.87 -22.06
N SER A 150 -12.29 8.70 -23.33
CA SER A 150 -12.59 9.79 -24.25
C SER A 150 -13.84 10.62 -23.90
N ASP A 151 -14.70 10.13 -23.01
CA ASP A 151 -15.81 10.86 -22.41
C ASP A 151 -15.33 11.79 -21.28
N ASP A 152 -14.07 11.68 -20.85
CA ASP A 152 -13.40 12.50 -19.84
C ASP A 152 -12.58 13.68 -20.34
N THR A 153 -12.19 14.53 -19.39
CA THR A 153 -11.51 15.79 -19.70
C THR A 153 -10.04 15.55 -20.03
N ASN A 154 -9.77 15.44 -21.32
CA ASN A 154 -8.46 15.09 -21.90
C ASN A 154 -8.13 13.59 -21.82
N GLY A 155 -9.11 12.71 -21.63
CA GLY A 155 -8.86 11.27 -21.68
C GLY A 155 -8.83 10.70 -23.11
N ALA A 156 -8.17 11.39 -24.04
CA ALA A 156 -7.98 10.81 -25.37
C ALA A 156 -6.69 9.99 -25.35
N ASP A 157 -6.66 8.85 -26.02
CA ASP A 157 -5.39 8.18 -26.32
C ASP A 157 -4.90 8.63 -27.72
N SER A 158 -3.72 9.26 -27.77
CA SER A 158 -3.18 9.90 -28.97
C SER A 158 -2.35 8.98 -29.86
N ASP A 159 -1.66 8.02 -29.29
CA ASP A 159 -0.70 7.13 -29.92
C ASP A 159 -1.12 5.67 -29.97
N GLY A 160 -2.14 5.27 -29.22
CA GLY A 160 -2.80 3.98 -29.36
C GLY A 160 -2.17 2.90 -28.50
N ASP A 161 -1.69 3.24 -27.31
CA ASP A 161 -0.99 2.31 -26.41
C ASP A 161 -1.80 1.91 -25.17
N GLY A 162 -3.08 2.31 -25.12
CA GLY A 162 -3.96 1.97 -24.00
C GLY A 162 -4.07 3.07 -22.95
N ILE A 163 -3.04 3.91 -22.84
CA ILE A 163 -2.94 4.89 -21.76
C ILE A 163 -3.57 6.22 -22.18
N SER A 164 -4.41 6.75 -21.32
CA SER A 164 -5.10 8.02 -21.57
C SER A 164 -4.14 9.24 -21.54
N ASP A 165 -4.23 10.19 -22.49
CA ASP A 165 -3.40 11.44 -22.57
C ASP A 165 -3.35 12.23 -21.22
N SER A 166 -4.31 12.01 -20.32
CA SER A 166 -4.37 12.63 -18.99
C SER A 166 -3.39 12.04 -17.98
N VAL A 167 -3.09 10.75 -18.07
CA VAL A 167 -2.16 10.01 -17.22
C VAL A 167 -0.85 9.66 -17.97
N ASP A 168 -0.87 9.63 -19.31
CA ASP A 168 0.31 9.39 -20.15
C ASP A 168 1.30 10.59 -20.19
N ALA A 169 2.56 10.34 -19.81
CA ALA A 169 3.64 11.33 -19.84
C ALA A 169 4.34 11.47 -21.22
N ASP A 170 4.20 10.52 -22.16
CA ASP A 170 4.69 10.51 -23.54
C ASP A 170 3.61 10.26 -24.62
N ASP A 171 2.48 11.00 -24.58
CA ASP A 171 1.33 11.24 -25.52
C ASP A 171 1.48 11.08 -27.07
N SER A 172 2.47 10.37 -27.53
CA SER A 172 3.13 10.47 -28.82
C SER A 172 3.93 9.23 -29.18
N ASN A 173 4.38 8.42 -28.22
CA ASN A 173 5.02 7.14 -28.41
C ASN A 173 4.56 6.13 -27.34
N PHE A 174 4.22 4.90 -27.77
CA PHE A 174 3.95 3.74 -26.92
C PHE A 174 4.81 3.67 -25.65
N GLY A 175 4.13 3.58 -24.52
CA GLY A 175 4.67 3.56 -23.16
C GLY A 175 4.49 4.89 -22.43
N GLU A 176 4.29 4.81 -21.12
CA GLU A 176 3.89 5.93 -20.24
C GLU A 176 4.96 7.04 -20.15
N GLY A 177 6.24 6.67 -20.03
CA GLY A 177 7.38 7.55 -20.30
C GLY A 177 7.76 8.55 -19.19
N ASP A 178 7.26 8.37 -17.96
CA ASP A 178 7.55 9.27 -16.83
C ASP A 178 8.95 9.07 -16.21
N GLY A 179 9.53 7.88 -16.38
CA GLY A 179 10.83 7.51 -15.83
C GLY A 179 10.80 6.83 -14.45
N GLY A 180 9.67 6.23 -14.07
CA GLY A 180 9.38 5.50 -12.84
C GLY A 180 9.18 6.40 -11.63
N ASP A 181 8.39 7.47 -11.73
CA ASP A 181 7.99 8.32 -10.59
C ASP A 181 6.57 7.99 -10.08
N ASP A 182 5.83 7.12 -10.75
CA ASP A 182 4.41 6.80 -10.48
C ASP A 182 4.25 5.36 -9.91
N ASP A 183 4.94 5.08 -8.79
CA ASP A 183 4.61 3.89 -7.98
C ASP A 183 3.13 4.00 -7.53
N PRO A 184 2.36 2.89 -7.49
CA PRO A 184 1.01 2.88 -6.93
C PRO A 184 0.95 3.57 -5.55
N VAL A 185 -0.17 4.25 -5.28
CA VAL A 185 -0.34 4.99 -4.03
C VAL A 185 -0.33 4.01 -2.86
N ASP A 186 0.42 4.33 -1.80
CA ASP A 186 0.54 3.56 -0.55
C ASP A 186 0.51 4.57 0.60
N THR A 187 -0.69 4.80 1.14
CA THR A 187 -1.00 5.90 2.05
C THR A 187 -0.37 5.69 3.42
N ASP A 188 -0.42 4.47 3.96
CA ASP A 188 0.10 4.14 5.28
C ASP A 188 1.61 3.78 5.26
N GLY A 189 2.15 3.41 4.11
CA GLY A 189 3.55 3.05 3.87
C GLY A 189 3.92 1.64 4.32
N ASP A 190 2.98 0.70 4.39
CA ASP A 190 3.23 -0.69 4.77
C ASP A 190 3.75 -1.57 3.61
N GLY A 191 3.57 -1.07 2.38
CA GLY A 191 4.00 -1.69 1.13
C GLY A 191 2.95 -2.54 0.43
N VAL A 192 1.68 -2.41 0.80
CA VAL A 192 0.51 -2.77 -0.03
C VAL A 192 -0.04 -1.47 -0.62
N PRO A 193 -0.26 -1.39 -1.95
CA PRO A 193 -0.93 -0.24 -2.55
C PRO A 193 -2.37 -0.08 -2.04
N ASP A 194 -2.89 1.15 -2.07
CA ASP A 194 -4.23 1.50 -1.60
C ASP A 194 -5.29 0.65 -2.31
N ASN A 195 -5.22 0.48 -3.64
CA ASN A 195 -6.15 -0.37 -4.41
C ASN A 195 -6.06 -1.88 -4.12
N GLN A 196 -5.17 -2.27 -3.20
CA GLN A 196 -5.01 -3.66 -2.75
C GLN A 196 -5.11 -3.78 -1.22
N ASP A 197 -5.44 -2.69 -0.52
CA ASP A 197 -5.45 -2.58 0.94
C ASP A 197 -6.79 -2.09 1.49
N LEU A 198 -7.54 -3.03 2.07
CA LEU A 198 -8.86 -2.84 2.71
C LEU A 198 -8.89 -1.85 3.91
N ASP A 199 -7.76 -1.23 4.29
CA ASP A 199 -7.62 -0.19 5.32
C ASP A 199 -6.43 0.71 4.94
N SER A 200 -6.54 1.39 3.79
CA SER A 200 -5.49 2.17 3.09
C SER A 200 -4.71 3.15 3.97
N ASP A 201 -5.34 3.75 4.99
CA ASP A 201 -4.67 4.68 5.92
C ASP A 201 -4.28 4.06 7.28
N ASP A 202 -4.61 2.78 7.46
CA ASP A 202 -4.34 1.91 8.60
C ASP A 202 -4.82 2.53 9.93
N ASP A 203 -5.92 3.31 9.88
CA ASP A 203 -6.57 3.94 11.02
C ASP A 203 -7.59 3.03 11.73
N GLY A 204 -7.86 1.84 11.17
CA GLY A 204 -8.76 0.85 11.76
C GLY A 204 -10.23 1.16 11.55
N VAL A 205 -10.55 1.88 10.49
CA VAL A 205 -11.85 1.85 9.82
C VAL A 205 -11.53 1.39 8.40
N ASN A 206 -12.14 0.30 7.95
CA ASN A 206 -11.89 -0.18 6.59
C ASN A 206 -12.52 0.75 5.56
N ASP A 207 -11.93 0.75 4.37
CA ASP A 207 -12.33 1.60 3.25
C ASP A 207 -13.79 1.39 2.84
N VAL A 208 -14.32 0.15 2.92
CA VAL A 208 -15.77 -0.10 2.81
C VAL A 208 -16.60 0.80 3.74
N GLU A 209 -16.22 0.92 5.02
CA GLU A 209 -16.93 1.78 5.97
C GLU A 209 -16.67 3.28 5.70
N GLU A 210 -15.50 3.64 5.18
CA GLU A 210 -15.10 5.02 4.84
C GLU A 210 -15.80 5.56 3.59
N GLY A 211 -15.81 4.77 2.51
CA GLY A 211 -16.62 4.93 1.30
C GLY A 211 -18.13 4.89 1.56
N GLY A 212 -18.54 4.40 2.74
CA GLY A 212 -19.91 4.46 3.23
C GLY A 212 -20.79 3.27 2.81
N ASN A 213 -20.16 2.19 2.37
CA ASN A 213 -20.76 0.91 2.03
C ASN A 213 -21.15 0.11 3.29
N GLU A 214 -21.90 -0.99 3.11
CA GLU A 214 -22.26 -1.87 4.23
C GLU A 214 -21.24 -3.00 4.34
N ASP A 215 -20.54 -3.11 5.48
CA ASP A 215 -19.77 -4.29 5.90
C ASP A 215 -20.40 -4.92 7.17
N LEU A 216 -21.40 -5.81 7.01
CA LEU A 216 -22.07 -6.48 8.14
C LEU A 216 -21.27 -7.67 8.68
N ASP A 217 -20.36 -8.18 7.87
CA ASP A 217 -19.53 -9.36 8.02
C ASP A 217 -18.27 -9.06 8.84
N GLY A 218 -17.71 -7.87 8.63
CA GLY A 218 -16.48 -7.35 9.19
C GLY A 218 -15.25 -7.92 8.49
N ASP A 219 -15.34 -8.23 7.20
CA ASP A 219 -14.25 -8.80 6.41
C ASP A 219 -13.57 -7.82 5.46
N GLY A 220 -13.97 -6.55 5.45
CA GLY A 220 -13.32 -5.52 4.62
C GLY A 220 -13.81 -5.49 3.19
N LEU A 221 -14.82 -6.28 2.82
CA LEU A 221 -15.36 -6.32 1.47
C LEU A 221 -16.80 -5.83 1.44
N VAL A 222 -17.27 -5.38 0.29
CA VAL A 222 -18.66 -4.96 0.12
C VAL A 222 -19.65 -6.14 0.30
N ASP A 223 -20.62 -5.95 1.19
CA ASP A 223 -21.41 -7.05 1.75
C ASP A 223 -22.81 -7.20 1.10
N ASP A 224 -22.94 -7.74 -0.13
CA ASP A 224 -24.10 -8.50 -0.71
C ASP A 224 -24.04 -8.55 -2.26
N PRO A 225 -23.75 -9.70 -2.91
CA PRO A 225 -23.68 -9.84 -4.38
C PRO A 225 -25.06 -9.84 -5.08
N ASN A 226 -26.09 -9.26 -4.46
CA ASN A 226 -27.35 -8.88 -5.11
C ASN A 226 -27.53 -7.37 -5.17
N VAL A 227 -26.57 -6.63 -4.62
CA VAL A 227 -26.39 -5.21 -4.83
C VAL A 227 -25.15 -4.94 -5.64
N ASP A 228 -24.41 -5.91 -6.17
CA ASP A 228 -23.42 -5.75 -7.24
C ASP A 228 -23.73 -6.89 -8.24
N THR A 229 -24.21 -6.53 -9.43
CA THR A 229 -24.73 -7.48 -10.43
C THR A 229 -23.63 -7.96 -11.38
N ASP A 230 -22.58 -7.16 -11.50
CA ASP A 230 -21.49 -7.21 -12.48
C ASP A 230 -20.33 -8.00 -11.91
N GLY A 231 -20.10 -7.86 -10.61
CA GLY A 231 -18.89 -8.33 -9.94
C GLY A 231 -17.74 -7.35 -10.10
N ASP A 232 -17.99 -6.04 -10.20
CA ASP A 232 -16.95 -4.99 -10.39
C ASP A 232 -16.67 -4.24 -9.08
N GLY A 233 -16.94 -4.90 -7.94
CA GLY A 233 -16.81 -4.38 -6.58
C GLY A 233 -17.75 -3.24 -6.18
N ILE A 234 -18.33 -2.53 -7.15
CA ILE A 234 -19.23 -1.40 -6.90
C ILE A 234 -20.70 -1.86 -6.81
N PRO A 235 -21.42 -1.52 -5.72
CA PRO A 235 -22.80 -1.96 -5.61
C PRO A 235 -23.80 -1.18 -6.50
N ASP A 236 -24.59 -1.83 -7.39
CA ASP A 236 -25.90 -1.50 -8.05
C ASP A 236 -26.67 -0.24 -7.55
N SER A 237 -26.65 0.04 -6.24
CA SER A 237 -27.29 1.23 -5.66
C SER A 237 -26.53 2.53 -5.90
N GLU A 238 -25.22 2.39 -5.98
CA GLU A 238 -24.16 3.36 -6.27
C GLU A 238 -23.50 3.03 -7.62
N ASP A 239 -24.03 2.07 -8.41
CA ASP A 239 -23.63 1.79 -9.80
C ASP A 239 -24.68 2.35 -10.79
N GLY A 240 -24.18 3.09 -11.79
CA GLY A 240 -24.93 3.84 -12.78
C GLY A 240 -25.18 3.12 -14.12
N LEU A 241 -24.41 2.08 -14.47
CA LEU A 241 -24.43 1.42 -15.78
C LEU A 241 -24.29 -0.10 -15.66
N ASP A 242 -24.89 -0.87 -16.59
CA ASP A 242 -24.60 -2.31 -16.64
C ASP A 242 -23.22 -2.53 -17.27
N GLY A 243 -22.19 -2.42 -16.42
CA GLY A 243 -20.76 -2.63 -16.61
C GLY A 243 -19.97 -1.35 -16.83
N PHE A 244 -19.91 -0.44 -15.83
CA PHE A 244 -18.91 0.62 -15.48
C PHE A 244 -19.55 1.66 -14.50
N GLY A 245 -18.83 2.15 -13.47
CA GLY A 245 -19.26 2.85 -12.21
C GLY A 245 -19.96 4.24 -12.29
N ASP A 246 -20.27 4.94 -11.17
CA ASP A 246 -21.35 5.99 -11.07
C ASP A 246 -21.07 7.52 -11.12
N ASP A 247 -22.01 8.19 -11.81
CA ASP A 247 -22.27 9.61 -12.01
C ASP A 247 -22.92 10.41 -10.81
N ASN A 248 -23.18 9.94 -9.56
CA ASN A 248 -23.78 10.79 -8.48
C ASN A 248 -23.63 10.39 -6.97
N ASP A 249 -22.58 10.88 -6.28
CA ASP A 249 -22.65 11.90 -5.21
C ASP A 249 -21.21 12.32 -4.84
N PRO A 250 -20.73 13.51 -5.25
CA PRO A 250 -19.38 13.95 -4.90
C PRO A 250 -19.33 14.17 -3.38
N ASP A 251 -18.66 13.28 -2.64
CA ASP A 251 -17.83 13.83 -1.59
C ASP A 251 -16.87 14.79 -2.29
N PHE A 252 -16.83 16.03 -1.80
CA PHE A 252 -15.85 16.99 -2.28
C PHE A 252 -14.58 16.84 -1.43
N ASP A 253 -14.25 15.60 -1.08
CA ASP A 253 -12.93 15.21 -0.64
C ASP A 253 -12.19 14.66 -1.85
N SER A 254 -10.96 15.12 -2.02
CA SER A 254 -10.13 14.76 -3.18
C SER A 254 -9.07 13.73 -2.77
N ASP A 255 -9.29 13.07 -1.64
CA ASP A 255 -8.33 12.30 -0.87
C ASP A 255 -9.12 11.53 0.22
N PRO A 256 -9.83 10.43 -0.13
CA PRO A 256 -10.57 9.62 0.85
C PRO A 256 -9.67 9.03 1.93
N THR A 257 -8.35 8.99 1.68
CA THR A 257 -7.30 8.46 2.56
C THR A 257 -6.59 9.56 3.41
N ASP A 258 -7.08 10.82 3.49
CA ASP A 258 -6.48 11.89 4.33
C ASP A 258 -6.93 11.84 5.82
N PRO A 259 -6.04 11.45 6.77
CA PRO A 259 -6.35 11.37 8.20
C PRO A 259 -6.57 12.75 8.89
N PHE A 260 -6.58 13.87 8.15
CA PHE A 260 -6.70 15.23 8.69
C PHE A 260 -7.86 16.08 8.18
N ASP A 261 -8.61 15.69 7.14
CA ASP A 261 -9.75 16.48 6.63
C ASP A 261 -11.13 15.82 6.68
N GLY A 262 -11.32 14.73 7.43
CA GLY A 262 -12.61 14.38 8.06
C GLY A 262 -13.86 14.63 7.22
N GLY A 263 -14.12 13.68 6.31
CA GLY A 263 -15.40 13.50 5.64
C GLY A 263 -16.57 13.53 6.63
N ASN A 264 -17.70 14.07 6.19
CA ASN A 264 -18.91 14.16 7.02
C ASN A 264 -20.04 13.28 6.46
N GLY A 265 -19.71 12.02 6.17
CA GLY A 265 -20.61 10.86 6.12
C GLY A 265 -21.13 10.47 7.51
N PRO A 266 -22.13 9.57 7.65
CA PRO A 266 -22.99 9.48 8.84
C PRO A 266 -22.36 8.82 10.07
N VAL A 267 -21.07 8.48 10.05
CA VAL A 267 -20.37 7.91 11.20
C VAL A 267 -19.35 8.91 11.73
N ASP A 268 -19.62 9.36 12.96
CA ASP A 268 -18.67 10.05 13.83
C ASP A 268 -17.52 9.06 14.09
N ASP A 269 -16.32 9.32 13.55
CA ASP A 269 -14.95 8.73 13.69
C ASP A 269 -14.54 8.16 15.08
N SER A 270 -15.48 7.63 15.84
CA SER A 270 -15.43 7.66 17.30
C SER A 270 -15.66 6.30 17.92
N GLY A 271 -15.18 5.27 17.24
CA GLY A 271 -14.65 4.10 17.94
C GLY A 271 -13.81 4.55 19.13
N THR A 272 -13.96 3.89 20.28
CA THR A 272 -13.05 4.19 21.38
C THR A 272 -11.70 3.61 20.98
N ASP A 273 -10.71 4.43 20.68
CA ASP A 273 -9.32 3.98 20.59
C ASP A 273 -8.73 4.00 22.02
N SER A 274 -8.59 2.82 22.63
CA SER A 274 -8.13 2.70 24.01
C SER A 274 -6.62 2.84 24.17
N ASP A 275 -5.82 2.53 23.15
CA ASP A 275 -4.37 2.41 23.17
C ASP A 275 -3.59 3.44 22.36
N GLY A 276 -4.25 4.21 21.53
CA GLY A 276 -3.66 5.34 20.82
C GLY A 276 -2.84 4.92 19.61
N ASP A 277 -3.13 3.78 18.98
CA ASP A 277 -2.39 3.25 17.83
C ASP A 277 -2.97 3.63 16.47
N GLY A 278 -4.16 4.21 16.42
CA GLY A 278 -4.86 4.50 15.16
C GLY A 278 -6.19 3.77 15.21
N ILE A 279 -6.09 2.46 15.39
CA ILE A 279 -7.17 1.47 15.29
C ILE A 279 -8.28 1.59 16.37
N ALA A 280 -9.55 1.55 15.94
CA ALA A 280 -10.70 1.53 16.84
C ALA A 280 -10.83 0.20 17.64
N ASP A 281 -11.23 0.27 18.93
CA ASP A 281 -11.47 -0.90 19.83
C ASP A 281 -12.41 -1.97 19.21
N SER A 282 -13.21 -1.61 18.20
CA SER A 282 -14.16 -2.50 17.51
C SER A 282 -13.48 -3.53 16.62
N VAL A 283 -12.38 -3.15 15.98
CA VAL A 283 -11.70 -3.95 14.96
C VAL A 283 -10.26 -4.31 15.34
N ASP A 284 -9.69 -3.68 16.39
CA ASP A 284 -8.39 -4.03 16.98
C ASP A 284 -8.22 -5.56 17.22
N GLY A 285 -7.35 -6.15 16.39
CA GLY A 285 -6.92 -7.56 16.45
C GLY A 285 -7.73 -8.54 15.59
N LEU A 286 -8.50 -8.05 14.62
CA LEU A 286 -9.00 -8.86 13.49
C LEU A 286 -7.88 -9.15 12.48
N VAL A 287 -8.16 -9.97 11.47
CA VAL A 287 -7.19 -10.36 10.42
C VAL A 287 -7.61 -9.60 9.17
N GLY A 288 -6.70 -8.90 8.49
CA GLY A 288 -7.03 -8.01 7.38
C GLY A 288 -7.27 -6.54 7.77
N PHE A 289 -6.95 -6.19 9.02
CA PHE A 289 -6.81 -4.80 9.47
C PHE A 289 -5.35 -4.73 9.90
N GLY A 290 -4.57 -3.84 9.29
CA GLY A 290 -3.12 -3.87 9.29
C GLY A 290 -2.55 -4.03 10.70
N ASP A 291 -1.35 -4.62 10.74
CA ASP A 291 -0.70 -4.89 12.02
C ASP A 291 -0.20 -3.61 12.70
N ALA A 292 -0.49 -2.40 12.17
CA ALA A 292 -0.19 -1.05 12.67
C ALA A 292 0.91 -1.08 13.73
N VAL A 293 2.04 -1.67 13.34
CA VAL A 293 3.15 -2.13 14.16
C VAL A 293 2.88 -2.09 15.67
N ASP A 294 2.01 -2.97 16.21
CA ASP A 294 1.49 -2.93 17.61
C ASP A 294 2.37 -2.03 18.47
N LEU A 295 1.95 -0.81 18.81
CA LEU A 295 2.84 0.20 19.43
C LEU A 295 3.55 -0.35 20.69
N ASN A 296 3.10 -1.48 21.23
CA ASN A 296 3.85 -2.25 22.20
C ASN A 296 5.15 -2.91 21.69
N THR A 297 5.24 -3.43 20.49
CA THR A 297 6.42 -4.13 19.97
C THR A 297 7.64 -3.22 19.85
N CYS A 298 7.45 -1.93 19.53
CA CYS A 298 8.54 -0.96 19.41
C CYS A 298 9.14 -0.52 20.77
N VAL A 299 8.41 -0.64 21.89
CA VAL A 299 8.90 -0.24 23.22
C VAL A 299 9.88 -1.25 23.80
N VAL A 300 11.15 -1.16 23.40
CA VAL A 300 12.24 -2.02 23.89
C VAL A 300 12.99 -1.35 25.04
N VAL A 301 13.01 -2.00 26.22
CA VAL A 301 13.81 -1.54 27.37
C VAL A 301 15.22 -2.13 27.29
N PHE A 302 16.24 -1.29 27.14
CA PHE A 302 17.63 -1.73 27.17
C PHE A 302 18.05 -2.06 28.61
N ASN A 303 18.05 -3.35 28.92
CA ASN A 303 18.22 -3.84 30.28
C ASN A 303 19.63 -3.61 30.88
N GLU A 304 20.60 -3.05 30.16
CA GLU A 304 21.95 -2.81 30.67
C GLU A 304 22.45 -1.40 30.30
N PHE A 305 22.98 -0.67 31.28
CA PHE A 305 23.60 0.63 31.04
C PHE A 305 24.70 0.92 32.07
N SER A 306 25.61 1.85 31.74
CA SER A 306 26.83 2.13 32.51
C SER A 306 26.94 3.60 32.91
N PRO A 307 26.07 4.09 33.80
CA PRO A 307 25.99 5.50 34.11
C PRO A 307 27.22 6.01 34.87
N ASN A 308 27.69 7.20 34.48
CA ASN A 308 28.75 7.95 35.18
C ASN A 308 30.14 7.27 35.15
N ASN A 309 30.43 6.47 34.12
CA ASN A 309 31.72 5.81 33.91
C ASN A 309 32.79 6.72 33.22
N GLY A 310 32.37 7.87 32.67
CA GLY A 310 33.23 8.86 32.01
C GLY A 310 33.42 8.66 30.50
N ASP A 311 32.73 7.71 29.88
CA ASP A 311 32.45 7.72 28.44
C ASP A 311 31.03 8.25 28.21
N ASP A 312 30.80 9.01 27.15
CA ASP A 312 29.49 9.64 26.89
C ASP A 312 28.46 8.61 26.35
N ILE A 313 28.61 7.32 26.70
CA ILE A 313 27.87 6.18 26.13
C ILE A 313 27.03 5.51 27.23
N ASN A 314 25.77 5.19 26.94
CA ASN A 314 24.85 4.46 27.83
C ASN A 314 24.76 5.03 29.26
N ASN A 315 24.69 6.37 29.38
CA ASN A 315 24.67 7.06 30.66
C ASN A 315 23.31 7.07 31.36
N TYR A 316 22.25 6.63 30.68
CA TYR A 316 20.90 6.51 31.21
C TYR A 316 20.22 5.25 30.64
N LEU A 317 19.11 4.86 31.26
CA LEU A 317 18.27 3.76 30.76
C LEU A 317 17.55 4.19 29.49
N HIS A 318 17.98 3.71 28.32
CA HIS A 318 17.27 3.98 27.08
C HIS A 318 16.07 3.04 26.95
N ILE A 319 14.94 3.58 26.47
CA ILE A 319 13.73 2.82 26.17
C ILE A 319 13.27 3.28 24.79
N ASP A 320 13.26 2.41 23.80
CA ASP A 320 12.84 2.77 22.44
C ASP A 320 11.38 3.25 22.43
N CYS A 321 11.10 4.22 21.56
CA CYS A 321 9.78 4.80 21.28
C CYS A 321 8.99 5.37 22.48
N ILE A 322 9.60 5.48 23.66
CA ILE A 322 8.91 5.90 24.89
C ILE A 322 8.40 7.35 24.83
N GLU A 323 8.96 8.16 23.94
CA GLU A 323 8.54 9.53 23.66
C GLU A 323 7.11 9.62 23.10
N ARG A 324 6.62 8.57 22.43
CA ARG A 324 5.24 8.45 21.94
C ARG A 324 4.22 8.27 23.08
N PHE A 325 4.67 7.89 24.29
CA PHE A 325 3.81 7.68 25.46
C PHE A 325 4.00 8.76 26.54
N PRO A 326 3.56 10.01 26.35
CA PRO A 326 3.87 11.12 27.28
C PRO A 326 3.31 10.93 28.70
N GLU A 327 2.27 10.10 28.85
CA GLU A 327 1.60 9.81 30.12
C GLU A 327 2.19 8.60 30.86
N ASN A 328 3.24 7.95 30.32
CA ASN A 328 3.87 6.76 30.88
C ASN A 328 4.32 6.95 32.34
N THR A 329 4.45 5.85 33.08
CA THR A 329 5.02 5.83 34.42
C THR A 329 6.07 4.73 34.55
N LEU A 330 7.32 5.12 34.79
CA LEU A 330 8.42 4.20 35.08
C LEU A 330 8.68 4.14 36.59
N GLU A 331 8.62 2.95 37.17
CA GLU A 331 8.97 2.68 38.57
C GLU A 331 10.04 1.59 38.68
N ILE A 332 11.13 1.88 39.37
CA ILE A 332 12.28 0.97 39.53
C ILE A 332 12.46 0.60 41.00
N PHE A 333 12.71 -0.67 41.23
CA PHE A 333 12.83 -1.31 42.54
C PHE A 333 14.21 -1.94 42.72
N ASN A 334 14.73 -1.86 43.95
CA ASN A 334 15.87 -2.70 44.33
C ASN A 334 15.44 -4.15 44.57
N ARG A 335 16.41 -5.06 44.72
CA ARG A 335 16.17 -6.50 45.00
C ARG A 335 15.31 -6.83 46.23
N TRP A 336 15.05 -5.85 47.10
CA TRP A 336 14.20 -6.00 48.29
C TRP A 336 12.78 -5.48 48.05
N GLY A 337 12.45 -5.04 46.83
CA GLY A 337 11.15 -4.50 46.46
C GLY A 337 10.90 -3.05 46.89
N ASN A 338 11.94 -2.32 47.31
CA ASN A 338 11.77 -0.89 47.62
C ASN A 338 11.96 -0.07 46.35
N THR A 339 11.04 0.86 46.09
CA THR A 339 11.15 1.85 45.02
C THR A 339 12.38 2.72 45.24
N VAL A 340 13.27 2.72 44.25
CA VAL A 340 14.47 3.58 44.19
C VAL A 340 14.28 4.72 43.20
N PHE A 341 13.47 4.52 42.17
CA PHE A 341 13.16 5.56 41.21
C PHE A 341 11.69 5.48 40.79
N LYS A 342 11.04 6.63 40.64
CA LYS A 342 9.71 6.74 40.05
C LYS A 342 9.58 8.06 39.31
N ILE A 343 9.05 8.02 38.10
CA ILE A 343 8.79 9.21 37.29
C ILE A 343 7.55 9.00 36.41
N LYS A 344 6.91 10.11 36.04
CA LYS A 344 5.85 10.15 35.02
C LYS A 344 6.41 10.84 33.77
N GLY A 345 6.10 10.31 32.59
CA GLY A 345 6.47 10.79 31.27
C GLY A 345 7.95 10.59 30.92
N TYR A 346 8.54 9.42 31.18
CA TYR A 346 9.92 9.13 30.76
C TYR A 346 10.13 9.40 29.27
N ASN A 347 11.24 9.99 28.84
CA ASN A 347 11.39 10.46 27.44
C ASN A 347 12.82 10.49 26.86
N ASN A 348 13.76 9.70 27.40
CA ASN A 348 15.18 9.62 27.00
C ASN A 348 15.98 10.95 26.90
N LYS A 349 15.38 12.11 27.21
CA LYS A 349 15.96 13.44 26.93
C LYS A 349 16.19 14.25 28.19
N ASP A 350 15.12 14.69 28.83
CA ASP A 350 15.19 15.52 30.06
C ASP A 350 14.59 14.81 31.28
N ARG A 351 13.79 13.76 31.07
CA ARG A 351 13.18 12.94 32.12
C ARG A 351 13.73 11.52 32.01
N ILE A 352 14.94 11.35 32.56
CA ILE A 352 15.77 10.15 32.39
C ILE A 352 16.15 9.50 33.72
N PHE A 353 16.59 8.24 33.65
CA PHE A 353 17.13 7.49 34.79
C PHE A 353 18.61 7.20 34.60
N GLU A 354 19.43 7.94 35.34
CA GLU A 354 20.91 7.88 35.28
C GLU A 354 21.49 7.00 36.41
N GLY A 355 20.69 6.10 36.97
CA GLY A 355 21.10 5.29 38.13
C GLY A 355 21.18 6.08 39.45
N ILE A 356 20.46 7.21 39.57
CA ILE A 356 20.35 8.00 40.80
C ILE A 356 18.96 7.80 41.41
N SER A 357 18.90 7.55 42.72
CA SER A 357 17.65 7.29 43.44
C SER A 357 16.85 8.58 43.69
N ASN A 358 15.56 8.58 43.36
CA ASN A 358 14.59 9.61 43.80
C ASN A 358 13.51 9.05 44.77
N GLY A 359 13.63 7.78 45.17
CA GLY A 359 12.70 7.06 46.04
C GLY A 359 12.68 7.55 47.49
N ARG A 360 11.48 7.55 48.10
CA ARG A 360 11.17 8.32 49.33
C ARG A 360 11.49 7.65 50.67
N ALA A 361 12.34 6.63 50.74
CA ALA A 361 12.71 6.03 52.03
C ALA A 361 14.12 5.42 52.02
N THR A 362 15.02 6.05 52.78
CA THR A 362 16.29 5.50 53.27
C THR A 362 17.34 5.14 52.21
N ILE A 363 17.91 6.18 51.61
CA ILE A 363 19.33 6.54 51.40
C ILE A 363 19.24 7.85 50.58
N ASP A 364 20.14 8.80 50.79
CA ASP A 364 20.01 10.19 50.32
C ASP A 364 19.47 10.28 48.88
N ALA A 365 18.48 11.13 48.63
CA ALA A 365 17.77 11.30 47.35
C ALA A 365 18.64 11.91 46.22
N ALA A 366 19.95 11.68 46.30
CA ALA A 366 21.00 12.10 45.39
C ALA A 366 22.16 11.08 45.37
N ASP A 367 22.02 9.91 46.02
CA ASP A 367 23.05 8.88 46.00
C ASP A 367 22.90 8.00 44.75
N GLU A 368 24.01 7.92 44.04
CA GLU A 368 24.29 6.93 43.01
C GLU A 368 23.98 5.51 43.50
N LEU A 369 23.09 4.81 42.79
CA LEU A 369 22.69 3.45 43.13
C LEU A 369 23.87 2.47 42.97
N PRO A 370 24.05 1.47 43.85
CA PRO A 370 25.12 0.49 43.69
C PRO A 370 25.01 -0.35 42.41
N VAL A 371 26.14 -0.82 41.89
CA VAL A 371 26.20 -1.82 40.82
C VAL A 371 25.38 -3.06 41.20
N GLY A 372 24.55 -3.54 40.28
CA GLY A 372 23.73 -4.72 40.47
C GLY A 372 22.43 -4.68 39.67
N THR A 373 21.62 -5.73 39.88
CA THR A 373 20.32 -5.90 39.24
C THR A 373 19.21 -5.19 40.02
N TYR A 374 18.38 -4.47 39.28
CA TYR A 374 17.15 -3.80 39.70
C TYR A 374 15.99 -4.33 38.86
N PHE A 375 14.77 -4.01 39.25
CA PHE A 375 13.56 -4.43 38.56
C PHE A 375 12.73 -3.21 38.20
N TYR A 376 12.05 -3.21 37.07
CA TYR A 376 11.17 -2.12 36.68
C TYR A 376 9.74 -2.59 36.48
N VAL A 377 8.82 -1.65 36.66
CA VAL A 377 7.45 -1.68 36.17
C VAL A 377 7.29 -0.44 35.29
N LEU A 378 6.98 -0.65 34.02
CA LEU A 378 6.70 0.41 33.05
C LEU A 378 5.23 0.30 32.65
N ASP A 379 4.48 1.34 32.96
CA ASP A 379 3.09 1.53 32.55
C ASP A 379 3.09 2.58 31.44
N LEU A 380 2.60 2.25 30.25
CA LEU A 380 2.62 3.17 29.11
C LEU A 380 1.56 4.27 29.22
N GLY A 381 0.54 4.07 30.07
CA GLY A 381 -0.52 5.04 30.28
C GLY A 381 -1.64 5.00 29.25
N ASN A 382 -1.60 4.06 28.30
CA ASN A 382 -2.58 3.81 27.24
C ASN A 382 -3.47 2.58 27.55
N GLY A 383 -3.76 2.32 28.82
CA GLY A 383 -4.62 1.18 29.22
C GLY A 383 -3.95 -0.21 29.19
N THR A 384 -2.87 -0.41 28.43
CA THR A 384 -2.16 -1.69 28.29
C THR A 384 -1.58 -2.24 29.62
N ALA A 385 -1.33 -3.56 29.64
CA ALA A 385 -0.78 -4.21 30.82
C ALA A 385 0.66 -3.75 31.12
N PRO A 386 0.99 -3.33 32.37
CA PRO A 386 2.31 -2.83 32.69
C PRO A 386 3.43 -3.85 32.45
N ARG A 387 4.45 -3.45 31.69
CA ARG A 387 5.66 -4.22 31.41
C ARG A 387 6.53 -4.35 32.64
N LYS A 388 7.15 -5.52 32.80
CA LYS A 388 7.99 -5.83 33.95
C LYS A 388 9.25 -6.53 33.49
N GLY A 389 10.37 -6.05 34.00
CA GLY A 389 11.66 -6.65 33.66
C GLY A 389 12.71 -6.34 34.70
N TRP A 390 13.95 -6.55 34.29
CA TRP A 390 15.12 -6.30 35.11
C TRP A 390 16.05 -5.34 34.37
N ILE A 391 16.77 -4.52 35.12
CA ILE A 391 17.86 -3.71 34.59
C ILE A 391 19.12 -3.99 35.38
N TYR A 392 20.28 -3.93 34.74
CA TYR A 392 21.58 -4.08 35.35
C TYR A 392 22.36 -2.78 35.21
N ILE A 393 22.75 -2.21 36.36
CA ILE A 393 23.62 -1.04 36.41
C ILE A 393 25.06 -1.53 36.56
N ASN A 394 25.92 -1.15 35.61
CA ASN A 394 27.36 -1.36 35.66
C ASN A 394 28.11 -0.02 35.82
N ARG A 395 29.36 -0.03 36.29
CA ARG A 395 30.21 1.19 36.38
C ARG A 395 31.68 0.90 36.14
#